data_AF-A0A956RWE0-F1
#
_entry.id   AF-A0A956RWE0-F1
#
_cell.length_a   1.000
_cell.length_b   1.000
_cell.length_c   1.000
_cell.angle_alpha   90.00
_cell.angle_beta   90.00
_cell.angle_gamma   90.00
#
_symmetry.space_group_name_H-M   'P 1'
#
loop_
_entity.id
_entity.type
_entity.pdbx_description
1 polymer ?
#
loop_
_entity_poly.entity_id
_entity_poly.type
_entity_poly.pdbx_seq_one_letter_code
_entity_poly.pdbx_strand_id
1 'polypeptide(L)' 'NEVMKVLTLVTSIFIPLSFLAGLYGMNFDHMPELHLSWGYPALLGLMVAVVLGMLAFFRHKRWL' A
#
# COMPACT_ATOMS: atom_id res chain seq x y z
N ASN A 1 20.35 0.44 17.96
CA ASN A 1 19.08 0.99 18.46
C ASN A 1 17.91 0.32 17.72
N GLU A 2 17.42 -0.80 18.23
CA GLU A 2 16.46 -1.67 17.50
C GLU A 2 15.04 -1.09 17.42
N VAL A 3 14.62 -0.31 18.43
CA VAL A 3 13.29 0.31 18.48
C VAL A 3 13.04 1.24 17.29
N MET A 4 14.03 2.07 16.94
CA MET A 4 13.94 2.96 15.77
C MET A 4 13.84 2.18 14.46
N LYS A 5 14.56 1.06 14.34
CA LYS A 5 14.49 0.18 13.15
C LYS A 5 13.07 -0.38 12.96
N VAL A 6 12.45 -0.88 14.03
CA VAL A 6 11.08 -1.42 13.97
C VAL A 6 10.08 -0.32 13.59
N LEU A 7 10.19 0.86 14.22
CA LEU A 7 9.27 1.97 13.96
C LEU A 7 9.37 2.49 12.51
N THR A 8 10.58 2.61 11.98
CA THR A 8 10.82 3.00 10.58
C THR A 8 10.25 1.97 9.61
N LEU A 9 10.40 0.68 9.92
CA LEU A 9 9.89 -0.41 9.08
C LEU A 9 8.36 -0.42 9.05
N VAL A 10 7.70 -0.27 10.20
CA VAL A 10 6.24 -0.15 10.28
C VAL A 10 5.75 1.08 9.51
N THR A 11 6.36 2.24 9.74
CA THR A 11 5.98 3.50 9.08
C THR A 11 6.14 3.45 7.57
N SER A 12 7.23 2.86 7.09
CA SER A 12 7.49 2.72 5.65
C SER A 12 6.42 1.90 4.93
N ILE A 13 5.83 0.91 5.61
CA ILE A 13 4.73 0.10 5.07
C ILE A 13 3.39 0.84 5.20
N PHE A 14 3.19 1.54 6.32
CA PHE A 14 1.92 2.20 6.62
C PHE A 14 1.64 3.43 5.74
N ILE A 15 2.64 4.25 5.43
CA ILE A 15 2.48 5.47 4.62
C ILE A 15 1.82 5.20 3.25
N PRO A 16 2.34 4.30 2.39
CA PRO A 16 1.73 4.03 1.09
C PRO A 16 0.36 3.35 1.22
N LEU A 17 0.17 2.51 2.25
CA LEU A 17 -1.13 1.89 2.53
C LEU A 17 -2.18 2.93 2.89
N SER A 18 -1.85 3.86 3.80
CA SER A 18 -2.72 4.95 4.23
C SER A 18 -3.00 5.93 3.09
N PHE A 19 -2.02 6.18 2.22
CA PHE A 19 -2.22 7.02 1.03
C PHE A 19 -3.24 6.39 0.06
N LEU A 20 -3.10 5.10 -0.23
CA LEU A 20 -4.07 4.35 -1.05
C LEU A 20 -5.45 4.33 -0.40
N ALA A 21 -5.52 4.04 0.91
CA ALA A 21 -6.78 4.03 1.65
C ALA A 21 -7.44 5.42 1.71
N GLY A 22 -6.68 6.51 1.82
CA GLY A 22 -7.19 7.87 1.80
C GLY A 22 -7.69 8.29 0.41
N LEU A 23 -6.91 7.99 -0.65
CA LEU A 23 -7.27 8.29 -2.03
C LEU A 23 -8.59 7.60 -2.43
N TYR A 24 -8.73 6.32 -2.09
CA TYR A 24 -9.92 5.52 -2.41
C TYR A 24 -11.06 5.73 -1.42
N GLY A 25 -10.79 5.87 -0.11
CA GLY A 25 -11.81 6.11 0.91
C GLY A 25 -12.53 7.45 0.76
N MET A 26 -11.89 8.45 0.15
CA MET A 26 -12.51 9.76 -0.13
C MET A 26 -13.25 9.85 -1.48
N ASN A 27 -13.04 8.93 -2.44
CA ASN A 27 -13.58 9.04 -3.81
C ASN A 27 -14.31 7.78 -4.32
N PHE A 28 -14.67 6.85 -3.43
CA PHE A 28 -15.38 5.61 -3.80
C PHE A 28 -16.70 5.85 -4.55
N ASP A 29 -17.30 7.03 -4.36
CA ASP A 29 -18.60 7.42 -4.90
C ASP A 29 -18.55 7.95 -6.35
N HIS A 30 -17.38 8.39 -6.84
CA HIS A 30 -17.27 9.14 -8.11
C HIS A 30 -16.38 8.48 -9.17
N MET A 31 -15.99 7.22 -9.02
CA MET A 31 -15.23 6.49 -10.05
C MET A 31 -16.15 5.60 -10.90
N PRO A 32 -16.50 5.98 -12.14
CA PRO A 32 -17.35 5.18 -13.03
C PRO A 32 -16.74 3.81 -13.38
N GLU A 33 -15.41 3.66 -13.28
CA GLU A 33 -14.67 2.40 -13.48
C GLU A 33 -14.83 1.41 -12.31
N LEU A 34 -15.32 1.86 -11.16
CA LEU A 34 -15.55 1.07 -9.94
C LEU A 34 -16.91 0.35 -9.93
N HIS A 35 -17.78 0.67 -10.89
CA HIS A 35 -19.07 0.00 -11.08
C HIS A 35 -18.92 -1.39 -11.73
N LEU A 36 -17.75 -1.69 -12.32
CA LEU A 36 -17.37 -3.08 -12.58
C LEU A 36 -17.16 -3.75 -11.22
N SER A 37 -17.76 -4.91 -11.01
CA SER A 37 -17.63 -5.73 -9.80
C SER A 37 -16.17 -6.06 -9.39
N TRP A 38 -15.19 -5.68 -10.21
CA TRP A 38 -13.75 -5.86 -10.01
C TRP A 38 -12.99 -4.64 -9.47
N GLY A 39 -13.61 -3.47 -9.28
CA GLY A 39 -12.92 -2.28 -8.76
C GLY A 39 -12.34 -2.48 -7.35
N TYR A 40 -13.11 -3.11 -6.46
CA TYR A 40 -12.67 -3.46 -5.10
C TYR A 40 -11.53 -4.49 -5.06
N PRO A 41 -11.61 -5.66 -5.75
CA PRO A 41 -10.50 -6.61 -5.78
C PRO A 41 -9.27 -6.10 -6.54
N ALA A 42 -9.43 -5.24 -7.56
CA ALA A 42 -8.30 -4.59 -8.23
C ALA A 42 -7.54 -3.63 -7.30
N LEU A 43 -8.26 -2.86 -6.48
CA LEU A 43 -7.66 -2.02 -5.44
C LEU A 43 -6.90 -2.85 -4.40
N LEU A 44 -7.51 -3.93 -3.92
CA LEU A 44 -6.85 -4.86 -3.00
C LEU A 44 -5.59 -5.47 -3.64
N GLY A 45 -5.67 -5.86 -4.91
CA GLY A 45 -4.53 -6.32 -5.70
C GLY A 45 -3.43 -5.27 -5.79
N LEU A 46 -3.78 -4.00 -6.01
CA LEU A 46 -2.83 -2.88 -6.06
C LEU A 46 -2.18 -2.63 -4.70
N MET A 47 -2.96 -2.63 -3.61
CA MET A 47 -2.43 -2.50 -2.24
C MET A 47 -1.43 -3.63 -1.94
N VAL A 48 -1.78 -4.88 -2.26
CA VAL A 48 -0.89 -6.04 -2.09
C VAL A 48 0.35 -5.92 -2.98
N ALA A 49 0.19 -5.49 -4.24
CA ALA A 49 1.30 -5.29 -5.17
C ALA A 49 2.27 -4.20 -4.68
N VAL A 50 1.76 -3.12 -4.08
CA VAL A 50 2.59 -2.06 -3.49
C VAL A 50 3.36 -2.56 -2.27
N VAL A 51 2.71 -3.34 -1.39
CA VAL A 51 3.38 -3.98 -0.25
C VAL A 51 4.47 -4.93 -0.71
N LEU A 52 4.16 -5.81 -1.66
CA LEU A 52 5.12 -6.75 -2.23
C LEU A 52 6.25 -6.03 -2.98
N GLY A 53 5.93 -4.97 -3.71
CA GLY A 53 6.90 -4.13 -4.41
C GLY A 53 7.85 -3.42 -3.45
N MET A 54 7.34 -2.88 -2.34
CA MET A 54 8.19 -2.32 -1.28
C MET A 54 9.04 -3.39 -0.60
N LEU A 55 8.48 -4.55 -0.25
CA LEU A 55 9.23 -5.66 0.33
C LEU A 55 10.34 -6.14 -0.63
N ALA A 56 10.04 -6.28 -1.92
CA ALA A 56 11.00 -6.65 -2.95
C ALA A 56 12.08 -5.57 -3.12
N PHE A 57 11.71 -4.29 -3.09
CA PHE A 57 12.66 -3.17 -3.16
C PHE A 57 13.60 -3.14 -1.95
N PHE A 58 13.08 -3.30 -0.73
CA PHE A 58 13.88 -3.39 0.49
C PHE A 58 14.81 -4.62 0.47
N ARG A 59 14.32 -5.76 -0.03
CA ARG A 59 15.10 -6.99 -0.23
C ARG A 59 16.22 -6.79 -1.25
N HIS A 60 15.94 -6.14 -2.38
CA HIS A 60 16.92 -5.88 -3.44
C HIS A 60 17.99 -4.86 -3.01
N LYS A 61 17.62 -3.87 -2.18
CA LYS A 61 18.57 -2.88 -1.67
C LYS A 61 19.45 -3.38 -0.52
N ARG A 62 19.34 -4.64 -0.06
CA ARG A 62 20.13 -5.20 1.06
C ARG A 62 20.11 -4.29 2.31
N TRP A 63 18.95 -3.71 2.62
CA TRP A 63 18.74 -3.00 3.88
C TRP A 63 18.24 -3.93 5.01
N LEU A 64 18.12 -5.23 4.70
CA LEU A 64 18.06 -6.36 5.62
C LEU A 64 19.23 -7.32 5.32
#